data_AF-A0A9P6XWB6-F1
#
_entry.id   AF-A0A9P6XWB6-F1
#
_cell.length_a   1.000
_cell.length_b   1.000
_cell.length_c   1.000
_cell.angle_alpha   90.00
_cell.angle_beta   90.00
_cell.angle_gamma   90.00
#
_symmetry.space_group_name_H-M   'P 1'
#
loop_
_entity.id
_entity.type
_entity.pdbx_description
1 polymer ?
#
loop_
_entity_poly.entity_id
_entity_poly.type
_entity_poly.pdbx_seq_one_letter_code
_entity_poly.pdbx_strand_id
1 'polypeptide(L)'
;MSYSEARRRLSRLGVDNWRVLDVCFPAHSVAGLLVHLQYKPVLLGLLERAKVPVLTDFDPLDPQHLADPTYATASIDTRLTAIATIVNERCSRTLERLRYPVAVAVSKFFLANAMVSDEVVSEVLSSKGDRPC
;
A
#
# COMPACT_ATOMS: atom_id res chain seq x y z
N MET A 1 -1.61 10.57 -10.47
CA MET A 1 -0.82 9.64 -11.30
C MET A 1 -1.58 8.32 -11.37
N SER A 2 -1.71 7.70 -12.55
CA SER A 2 -2.41 6.41 -12.65
C SER A 2 -1.50 5.24 -12.24
N TYR A 3 -2.09 4.11 -11.85
CA TYR A 3 -1.37 2.89 -11.47
C TYR A 3 -0.45 2.38 -12.60
N SER A 4 -0.96 2.32 -13.83
CA SER A 4 -0.21 1.88 -15.00
C SER A 4 0.96 2.81 -15.31
N GLU A 5 0.76 4.12 -15.14
CA GLU A 5 1.83 5.09 -15.37
C GLU A 5 2.93 5.00 -14.32
N ALA A 6 2.58 4.78 -13.04
CA ALA A 6 3.58 4.56 -12.01
C ALA A 6 4.44 3.33 -12.29
N ARG A 7 3.82 2.20 -12.67
CA ARG A 7 4.57 1.00 -13.07
C ARG A 7 5.48 1.25 -14.27
N ARG A 8 5.01 1.98 -15.28
CA ARG A 8 5.83 2.37 -16.44
C ARG A 8 7.04 3.21 -16.03
N ARG A 9 6.86 4.17 -15.11
CA ARG A 9 7.95 5.00 -14.58
C ARG A 9 8.95 4.18 -13.76
N LEU A 10 8.48 3.28 -12.90
CA LEU A 10 9.33 2.35 -12.15
C LEU A 10 10.16 1.45 -13.08
N SER A 11 9.55 0.93 -14.14
CA SER A 11 10.26 0.14 -15.15
C SER A 11 11.40 0.91 -15.81
N ARG A 12 11.20 2.21 -16.09
CA ARG A 12 12.24 3.09 -16.65
C ARG A 12 13.38 3.36 -15.68
N LEU A 13 13.14 3.23 -14.37
CA LEU A 13 14.18 3.30 -13.34
C LEU A 13 14.93 1.98 -13.17
N GLY A 14 14.56 0.94 -13.93
CA GLY A 14 15.15 -0.40 -13.82
C GLY A 14 14.52 -1.26 -12.72
N VAL A 15 13.36 -0.86 -12.19
CA VAL A 15 12.62 -1.66 -11.20
C VAL A 15 11.86 -2.79 -11.88
N ASP A 16 11.99 -4.00 -11.34
CA ASP A 16 11.30 -5.17 -11.83
C ASP A 16 9.83 -5.16 -11.39
N ASN A 17 8.91 -4.87 -12.32
CA ASN A 17 7.48 -4.80 -12.01
C ASN A 17 6.92 -6.08 -11.37
N TRP A 18 7.46 -7.26 -11.71
CA TRP A 18 7.05 -8.55 -11.15
C TRP A 18 7.37 -8.69 -9.67
N ARG A 19 8.37 -7.94 -9.17
CA ARG A 19 8.75 -7.90 -7.74
C ARG A 19 7.92 -6.88 -6.95
N VAL A 20 7.17 -6.02 -7.64
CA VAL A 20 6.28 -5.01 -7.05
C VAL A 20 4.86 -5.57 -6.96
N LEU A 21 4.48 -5.96 -5.74
CA LEU A 21 3.18 -6.53 -5.41
C LEU A 21 2.07 -5.51 -5.63
N ASP A 22 2.27 -4.29 -5.14
CA ASP A 22 1.30 -3.20 -5.31
C ASP A 22 1.95 -1.81 -5.33
N VAL A 23 1.24 -0.85 -5.92
CA VAL A 23 1.62 0.56 -5.97
C VAL A 23 0.42 1.39 -5.52
N CYS A 24 0.62 2.21 -4.51
CA CYS A 24 -0.42 3.08 -3.99
C CYS A 24 0.06 4.52 -3.80
N PHE A 25 -0.87 5.45 -3.57
CA PHE A 25 -0.58 6.87 -3.35
C PHE A 25 -1.22 7.28 -2.02
N PRO A 26 -0.52 7.09 -0.89
CA PRO A 26 -1.09 7.33 0.44
C PRO A 26 -1.22 8.81 0.80
N ALA A 27 -0.36 9.67 0.25
CA ALA A 27 -0.40 11.10 0.50
C ALA A 27 -0.07 11.89 -0.77
N HIS A 28 -0.25 13.21 -0.71
CA HIS A 28 0.15 14.10 -1.79
C HIS A 28 1.65 13.97 -2.06
N SER A 29 2.02 13.74 -3.33
CA SER A 29 3.41 13.55 -3.77
C SER A 29 4.16 12.35 -3.16
N VAL A 30 3.45 11.42 -2.50
CA VAL A 30 4.03 10.19 -1.95
C VAL A 30 3.51 8.99 -2.73
N ALA A 31 4.42 8.10 -3.13
CA ALA A 31 4.08 6.80 -3.70
C ALA A 31 4.52 5.69 -2.72
N GLY A 32 3.57 4.83 -2.35
CA GLY A 32 3.81 3.63 -1.57
C GLY A 32 4.05 2.45 -2.50
N LEU A 33 5.11 1.67 -2.24
CA LEU A 33 5.44 0.47 -2.98
C LEU A 33 5.40 -0.73 -2.05
N LEU A 34 4.56 -1.71 -2.37
CA LEU A 34 4.58 -3.00 -1.70
C LEU A 34 5.48 -3.95 -2.50
N VAL A 35 6.57 -4.42 -1.91
CA VAL A 35 7.56 -5.28 -2.57
C VAL A 35 7.94 -6.47 -1.70
N HIS A 36 8.48 -7.50 -2.33
CA HIS A 36 9.07 -8.61 -1.58
C HIS A 36 10.29 -8.14 -0.76
N LEU A 37 10.41 -8.61 0.48
CA LEU A 37 11.47 -8.24 1.41
C LEU A 37 12.88 -8.44 0.81
N GLN A 38 13.08 -9.55 0.08
CA GLN A 38 14.35 -9.87 -0.59
C GLN A 38 14.75 -8.85 -1.67
N TYR A 39 13.78 -8.15 -2.26
CA TYR A 39 14.01 -7.15 -3.30
C TYR A 39 14.23 -5.74 -2.75
N LYS A 40 13.86 -5.49 -1.49
CA LYS A 40 14.04 -4.19 -0.81
C LYS A 40 15.43 -3.59 -1.00
N PRO A 41 16.57 -4.29 -0.75
CA PRO A 41 17.89 -3.68 -0.90
C PRO A 41 18.20 -3.25 -2.34
N VAL A 42 17.77 -4.05 -3.33
CA VAL A 42 17.94 -3.73 -4.75
C VAL A 42 17.13 -2.48 -5.12
N LEU A 43 15.86 -2.43 -4.69
CA LEU A 43 14.99 -1.29 -4.93
C LEU A 43 15.57 0.00 -4.33
N LEU A 44 16.05 -0.06 -3.08
CA LEU A 44 16.65 1.10 -2.42
C LEU A 44 17.86 1.62 -3.19
N GLY A 45 18.74 0.73 -3.67
CA GLY A 45 19.89 1.12 -4.50
C GLY A 45 19.49 1.74 -5.85
N LEU A 46 18.41 1.28 -6.47
CA LEU A 46 17.87 1.89 -7.70
C LEU A 46 17.31 3.30 -7.44
N LEU A 47 16.55 3.46 -6.36
CA LEU A 47 15.98 4.76 -5.97
C LEU A 47 17.07 5.76 -5.60
N GLU A 48 18.10 5.33 -4.88
CA GLU A 48 19.26 6.14 -4.52
C GLU A 48 20.00 6.63 -5.77
N ARG A 49 20.28 5.73 -6.74
CA ARG A 49 20.90 6.10 -8.03
C ARG A 49 20.05 7.09 -8.81
N ALA A 50 18.73 6.95 -8.73
CA ALA A 50 17.78 7.87 -9.35
C ALA A 50 17.58 9.17 -8.55
N LYS A 51 18.26 9.34 -7.40
CA LYS A 51 18.10 10.47 -6.47
C LYS A 51 16.66 10.66 -6.00
N VAL A 52 15.92 9.56 -5.88
CA VAL A 52 14.55 9.55 -5.36
C VAL A 52 14.63 9.40 -3.84
N PRO A 53 14.12 10.35 -3.05
CA PRO A 53 14.14 10.25 -1.61
C PRO A 53 13.21 9.12 -1.15
N VAL A 54 13.68 8.34 -0.17
CA VAL A 54 12.89 7.28 0.48
C VAL A 54 12.46 7.79 1.84
N LEU A 55 11.17 7.74 2.12
CA LEU A 55 10.62 8.11 3.43
C LEU A 55 10.69 6.91 4.37
N THR A 56 11.47 7.02 5.44
CA THR A 56 11.62 5.96 6.46
C THR A 56 10.53 6.00 7.51
N ASP A 57 10.06 7.20 7.86
CA ASP A 57 9.19 7.46 9.01
C ASP A 57 7.78 7.88 8.58
N PHE A 58 7.34 7.39 7.43
CA PHE A 58 6.01 7.69 6.91
C PHE A 58 4.94 6.83 7.59
N ASP A 59 4.02 7.47 8.31
CA ASP A 59 2.85 6.80 8.90
C ASP A 59 1.63 6.87 7.96
N PRO A 60 1.18 5.76 7.37
CA PRO A 60 0.01 5.76 6.50
C PRO A 60 -1.30 6.15 7.19
N LEU A 61 -1.37 6.11 8.53
CA LEU A 61 -2.55 6.45 9.32
C LEU A 61 -2.54 7.90 9.85
N ASP A 62 -1.51 8.69 9.52
CA ASP A 62 -1.47 10.09 9.94
C ASP A 62 -2.60 10.90 9.28
N PRO A 63 -3.49 11.56 10.06
CA PRO A 63 -4.58 12.36 9.53
C PRO A 63 -4.12 13.55 8.68
N GLN A 64 -2.84 13.98 8.79
CA GLN A 64 -2.26 15.03 7.96
C GLN A 64 -2.09 14.62 6.50
N HIS A 65 -2.00 13.31 6.22
CA HIS A 65 -1.91 12.79 4.86
C HIS A 65 -3.21 12.89 4.07
N LEU A 66 -4.33 13.15 4.76
CA LEU A 66 -5.63 13.39 4.13
C LEU A 66 -5.67 14.80 3.51
N ALA A 67 -5.33 14.88 2.22
CA ALA A 67 -5.27 16.13 1.46
C ALA A 67 -6.59 16.53 0.78
N ASP A 68 -7.67 15.78 1.01
CA ASP A 68 -8.98 16.08 0.41
C ASP A 68 -9.59 17.33 1.08
N PRO A 69 -9.92 18.39 0.29
CA PRO A 69 -10.49 19.63 0.81
C PRO A 69 -11.76 19.44 1.65
N THR A 70 -12.51 18.36 1.42
CA THR A 70 -13.72 18.00 2.17
C THR A 70 -13.43 17.84 3.67
N TYR A 71 -12.22 17.42 4.03
CA TYR A 71 -11.81 17.21 5.42
C TYR A 71 -10.97 18.36 5.99
N ALA A 72 -10.78 19.44 5.24
CA ALA A 72 -9.94 20.57 5.66
C ALA A 72 -10.47 21.24 6.95
N THR A 73 -11.79 21.29 7.11
CA THR A 73 -12.47 21.85 8.30
C THR A 73 -12.99 20.78 9.25
N ALA A 74 -12.74 19.49 8.97
CA ALA A 74 -13.20 18.40 9.81
C ALA A 74 -12.39 18.30 11.11
N SER A 75 -13.01 17.76 12.16
CA SER A 75 -12.31 17.49 13.42
C SER A 75 -11.24 16.42 13.24
N ILE A 76 -10.28 16.38 14.18
CA ILE A 76 -9.20 15.40 14.12
C ILE A 76 -9.71 13.97 14.20
N ASP A 77 -10.75 13.71 15.00
CA ASP A 77 -11.38 12.39 15.15
C ASP A 77 -12.05 11.91 13.85
N THR A 78 -12.71 12.83 13.14
CA THR A 78 -13.29 12.53 11.83
C THR A 78 -12.19 12.21 10.81
N ARG A 79 -11.08 12.95 10.84
CA ARG A 79 -9.94 12.70 9.95
C ARG A 79 -9.25 11.37 10.23
N LEU A 80 -9.05 11.02 11.50
CA LEU A 80 -8.49 9.74 11.94
C LEU A 80 -9.37 8.57 11.51
N THR A 81 -10.68 8.71 11.67
CA THR A 81 -11.64 7.71 11.20
C THR A 81 -11.58 7.56 9.68
N ALA A 82 -11.59 8.68 8.95
CA ALA A 82 -11.57 8.68 7.49
C ALA A 82 -10.28 8.05 6.93
N ILE A 83 -9.11 8.40 7.45
CA ILE A 83 -7.84 7.83 6.98
C ILE A 83 -7.77 6.33 7.28
N ALA A 84 -8.21 5.89 8.47
CA ALA A 84 -8.27 4.47 8.81
C ALA A 84 -9.20 3.69 7.85
N THR A 85 -10.38 4.23 7.53
CA THR A 85 -11.29 3.63 6.55
C THR A 85 -10.66 3.52 5.16
N ILE A 86 -10.02 4.59 4.68
CA ILE A 86 -9.38 4.63 3.35
C ILE A 86 -8.22 3.63 3.27
N VAL A 87 -7.39 3.56 4.31
CA VAL A 87 -6.26 2.64 4.37
C VAL A 87 -6.75 1.20 4.43
N ASN A 88 -7.78 0.91 5.24
CA ASN A 88 -8.38 -0.41 5.33
C ASN A 88 -8.96 -0.87 3.98
N GLU A 89 -9.78 -0.05 3.32
CA GLU A 89 -10.37 -0.36 2.02
C GLU A 89 -9.29 -0.62 0.95
N ARG A 90 -8.22 0.17 0.96
CA ARG A 90 -7.09 0.00 0.05
C ARG A 90 -6.33 -1.30 0.32
N CYS A 91 -6.07 -1.62 1.58
CA CYS A 91 -5.41 -2.87 1.97
C CYS A 91 -6.25 -4.08 1.57
N SER A 92 -7.57 -4.02 1.80
CA SER A 92 -8.53 -5.04 1.37
C SER A 92 -8.46 -5.30 -0.14
N ARG A 93 -8.59 -4.24 -0.96
CA ARG A 93 -8.47 -4.33 -2.43
C ARG A 93 -7.12 -4.88 -2.88
N THR A 94 -6.05 -4.56 -2.16
CA THR A 94 -4.72 -5.10 -2.43
C THR A 94 -4.70 -6.61 -2.20
N LEU A 95 -5.20 -7.06 -1.05
CA LEU A 95 -5.30 -8.49 -0.73
C LEU A 95 -6.17 -9.23 -1.76
N GLU A 96 -7.32 -8.66 -2.14
CA GLU A 96 -8.22 -9.18 -3.18
C GLU A 96 -7.55 -9.41 -4.54
N ARG A 97 -6.56 -8.57 -4.90
CA ARG A 97 -5.81 -8.71 -6.15
C ARG A 97 -4.67 -9.71 -6.07
N LEU A 98 -4.10 -9.91 -4.89
CA LEU A 98 -2.97 -10.80 -4.70
C LEU A 98 -3.39 -12.28 -4.76
N ARG A 99 -2.45 -13.13 -5.23
CA ARG A 99 -2.62 -14.59 -5.18
C ARG A 99 -2.64 -15.07 -3.73
N TYR A 100 -3.42 -16.11 -3.44
CA TYR A 100 -3.68 -16.55 -2.06
C TYR A 100 -2.42 -16.68 -1.17
N PRO A 101 -1.32 -17.37 -1.58
CA PRO A 101 -0.15 -17.49 -0.72
C PRO A 101 0.53 -16.15 -0.40
N VAL A 102 0.52 -15.23 -1.37
CA VAL A 102 1.08 -13.88 -1.21
C VAL A 102 0.15 -13.02 -0.36
N ALA A 103 -1.17 -13.11 -0.57
CA ALA A 103 -2.18 -12.41 0.21
C ALA A 103 -2.08 -12.78 1.70
N VAL A 104 -1.88 -14.06 2.04
CA VAL A 104 -1.68 -14.52 3.42
C VAL A 104 -0.42 -13.91 4.06
N ALA A 105 0.68 -13.82 3.31
CA ALA A 105 1.91 -13.21 3.84
C ALA A 105 1.76 -11.69 4.03
N VAL A 106 1.11 -11.02 3.07
CA VAL A 106 0.86 -9.58 3.11
C VAL A 106 -0.17 -9.20 4.17
N SER A 107 -1.20 -10.02 4.40
CA SER A 107 -2.22 -9.75 5.42
C SER A 107 -1.63 -9.72 6.81
N LYS A 108 -0.71 -10.63 7.14
CA LYS A 108 0.05 -10.60 8.39
C LYS A 108 0.82 -9.30 8.57
N PHE A 109 1.42 -8.78 7.50
CA PHE A 109 2.09 -7.49 7.53
C PHE A 109 1.10 -6.34 7.75
N PHE A 110 -0.04 -6.31 7.06
CA PHE A 110 -1.04 -5.25 7.25
C PHE A 110 -1.66 -5.26 8.65
N LEU A 111 -1.95 -6.44 9.22
CA LEU A 111 -2.46 -6.58 10.58
C LEU A 111 -1.44 -6.09 11.61
N ALA A 112 -0.16 -6.46 11.46
CA ALA A 112 0.90 -6.04 12.37
C ALA A 112 1.11 -4.51 12.39
N ASN A 113 0.74 -3.82 11.31
CA ASN A 113 0.83 -2.36 11.20
C ASN A 113 -0.53 -1.65 11.41
N ALA A 114 -1.55 -2.37 11.91
CA ALA A 114 -2.91 -1.84 12.13
C ALA A 114 -3.55 -1.18 10.89
N MET A 115 -3.13 -1.59 9.68
CA MET A 115 -3.61 -1.00 8.43
C MET A 115 -4.94 -1.60 7.95
N VAL A 116 -5.32 -2.77 8.47
CA VAL A 116 -6.54 -3.50 8.14
C VAL A 116 -7.05 -4.20 9.39
N SER A 117 -8.37 -4.41 9.49
CA SER A 117 -8.96 -5.15 10.60
C SER A 117 -8.93 -6.66 10.35
N ASP A 118 -9.01 -7.45 11.43
CA ASP A 118 -8.97 -8.91 11.34
C ASP A 118 -10.18 -9.48 10.60
N GLU A 119 -11.35 -8.86 10.78
CA GLU A 119 -12.61 -9.26 10.14
C GLU A 119 -12.49 -9.18 8.62
N VAL A 120 -11.95 -8.06 8.11
CA VAL A 120 -11.75 -7.84 6.67
C VAL A 120 -10.73 -8.83 6.09
N VAL A 121 -9.66 -9.12 6.83
CA VAL A 121 -8.67 -10.11 6.38
C VAL A 121 -9.30 -11.51 6.30
N SER A 122 -10.06 -11.91 7.33
CA SER A 122 -10.74 -13.20 7.36
C SER A 122 -11.74 -13.36 6.21
N GLU A 123 -12.53 -12.31 5.94
CA GLU A 123 -13.47 -12.28 4.82
C GLU A 123 -12.77 -12.41 3.46
N VAL A 124 -11.71 -11.61 3.21
CA VAL A 124 -10.99 -11.64 1.94
C VAL A 124 -10.28 -12.97 1.72
N LEU A 125 -9.69 -13.56 2.78
CA LEU A 125 -8.97 -14.83 2.67
C LEU A 125 -9.91 -16.03 2.52
N SER A 126 -11.05 -16.05 3.20
CA SER A 126 -12.06 -17.11 3.03
C SER A 126 -12.62 -17.13 1.61
N SER A 127 -13.01 -15.97 1.06
CA SER A 127 -13.47 -15.82 -0.34
C SER A 127 -12.44 -16.30 -1.39
N LYS A 128 -11.15 -16.32 -1.04
CA LYS A 128 -10.06 -16.75 -1.92
C LYS A 128 -9.68 -18.20 -1.80
N GLY A 129 -9.79 -18.79 -0.61
CA GLY A 129 -9.49 -20.21 -0.39
C GLY A 129 -10.40 -21.13 -1.20
N ASP A 130 -11.64 -20.67 -1.46
CA ASP A 130 -12.65 -21.45 -2.19
C ASP A 130 -12.52 -21.39 -3.72
N ARG A 131 -11.59 -20.60 -4.27
CA ARG A 131 -11.41 -20.50 -5.73
C ARG A 131 -10.45 -21.58 -6.21
N PRO A 132 -10.86 -22.50 -7.10
CA PRO A 132 -9.95 -23.49 -7.66
C PRO A 132 -8.84 -22.77 -8.43
N CYS A 133 -7.62 -23.25 -8.21
CA CYS A 133 -6.37 -22.78 -8.81
C CYS A 133 -6.35 -22.85 -10.33
#